data_AF-A0A2P6WIF0-F1
#
_entry.id   AF-A0A2P6WIF0-F1
#
_cell.length_a   1.000
_cell.length_b   1.000
_cell.length_c   1.000
_cell.angle_alpha   90.00
_cell.angle_beta   90.00
_cell.angle_gamma   90.00
#
_symmetry.space_group_name_H-M   'P 1'
#
loop_
_entity.id
_entity.type
_entity.pdbx_description
1 polymer ?
#
loop_
_entity_poly.entity_id
_entity_poly.type
_entity_poly.pdbx_seq_one_letter_code
_entity_poly.pdbx_strand_id
1 'polypeptide(L)' 'MSDTNTIPFPYPPSVRRDEEIALEMMKFIATTTGFGRTGTPGAGFQGGTASRAEDYAKDLIELYGQCLDAVKNKG' A
#
# COMPACT_ATOMS: atom_id res chain seq x y z
N MET A 1 26.46 -0.90 31.33
CA MET A 1 25.14 -0.57 30.75
C MET A 1 25.31 -0.48 29.25
N SER A 2 24.52 -1.24 28.51
CA SER A 2 24.61 -1.37 27.05
C SER A 2 23.74 -0.31 26.39
N ASP A 3 24.21 0.93 26.32
CA ASP A 3 23.54 1.99 25.56
C ASP A 3 23.95 1.90 24.09
N THR A 4 23.42 0.88 23.41
CA THR A 4 23.55 0.69 21.96
C THR A 4 22.17 0.79 21.32
N ASN A 5 21.47 1.90 21.54
CA ASN A 5 20.21 2.21 20.84
C ASN A 5 20.45 3.28 19.75
N THR A 6 21.31 2.93 18.79
CA THR A 6 21.42 3.64 17.51
C THR A 6 21.08 2.65 16.42
N ILE A 7 19.81 2.59 16.05
CA ILE A 7 19.43 2.16 14.71
C ILE A 7 19.68 3.34 13.76
N PRO A 8 20.63 3.26 12.81
CA PRO A 8 20.93 4.35 11.91
C PRO A 8 19.90 4.33 10.78
N PHE A 9 18.78 5.03 10.93
CA PHE A 9 17.95 5.39 9.79
C PHE A 9 18.35 6.79 9.30
N PRO A 10 19.08 6.93 8.18
CA PRO A 10 19.74 8.17 7.79
C PRO A 10 18.81 9.13 7.02
N TYR A 11 17.53 9.26 7.37
CA TYR A 11 16.59 10.12 6.62
C TYR A 11 15.78 11.02 7.55
N PRO A 12 15.51 12.27 7.13
CA PRO A 12 14.78 13.24 7.94
C PRO A 12 13.36 12.74 8.27
N PRO A 13 12.85 13.06 9.47
CA PRO A 13 11.68 12.40 10.08
C PRO A 13 10.31 12.74 9.47
N SER A 14 10.22 13.64 8.48
CA SER A 14 8.95 13.95 7.81
C SER A 14 8.67 13.01 6.65
N VAL A 15 9.62 12.89 5.72
CA VAL A 15 9.46 12.09 4.48
C VAL A 15 9.22 10.61 4.78
N ARG A 16 10.00 10.03 5.71
CA ARG A 16 9.81 8.64 6.16
C ARG A 16 8.44 8.41 6.79
N ARG A 17 7.91 9.40 7.51
CA ARG A 17 6.59 9.30 8.16
C ARG A 17 5.47 9.45 7.17
N ASP A 18 5.58 10.35 6.20
CA ASP A 18 4.56 10.50 5.16
C ASP A 18 4.47 9.22 4.31
N GLU A 19 5.62 8.61 3.99
CA GLU A 19 5.71 7.31 3.32
C GLU A 19 5.10 6.18 4.16
N GLU A 20 5.44 6.05 5.45
CA GLU A 20 4.85 5.04 6.34
C GLU A 20 3.33 5.20 6.49
N ILE A 21 2.84 6.44 6.64
CA ILE A 21 1.40 6.72 6.76
C ILE A 21 0.68 6.37 5.46
N ALA A 22 1.25 6.70 4.30
CA ALA A 22 0.69 6.35 3.01
C ALA A 22 0.63 4.83 2.81
N LEU A 23 1.66 4.09 3.21
CA LEU A 23 1.69 2.63 3.16
C LEU A 23 0.63 1.98 4.06
N GLU A 24 0.46 2.45 5.30
CA GLU A 24 -0.57 1.93 6.21
C GLU A 24 -1.99 2.31 5.73
N MET A 25 -2.18 3.50 5.17
CA MET A 25 -3.47 3.90 4.59
C MET A 25 -3.83 3.07 3.36
N MET A 26 -2.88 2.86 2.44
CA MET A 26 -3.04 2.00 1.27
C MET A 26 -3.44 0.58 1.69
N LYS A 27 -2.73 0.00 2.66
CA LYS A 27 -3.00 -1.35 3.18
C LYS A 27 -4.39 -1.43 3.81
N PHE A 28 -4.82 -0.42 4.57
CA PHE A 28 -6.17 -0.36 5.12
C PHE A 28 -7.22 -0.34 4.02
N ILE A 29 -7.05 0.48 2.98
CA ILE A 29 -7.99 0.55 1.85
C ILE A 29 -8.04 -0.79 1.11
N ALA A 30 -6.89 -1.39 0.80
CA ALA A 30 -6.82 -2.66 0.09
C ALA A 30 -7.50 -3.81 0.86
N THR A 31 -7.28 -3.86 2.17
CA THR A 31 -7.87 -4.90 3.03
C THR A 31 -9.37 -4.71 3.26
N THR A 32 -9.84 -3.48 3.46
CA THR A 32 -11.25 -3.17 3.75
C THR A 32 -12.15 -3.22 2.53
N THR A 33 -11.67 -2.74 1.38
CA THR A 33 -12.46 -2.68 0.14
C THR A 33 -12.30 -3.92 -0.74
N GLY A 34 -11.27 -4.74 -0.48
CA GLY A 34 -10.89 -5.81 -1.39
C GLY A 34 -10.24 -5.30 -2.67
N PHE A 35 -9.66 -4.09 -2.64
CA PHE A 35 -8.98 -3.48 -3.79
C PHE A 35 -7.94 -4.45 -4.36
N GLY A 36 -8.14 -4.80 -5.63
CA GLY A 36 -7.26 -5.69 -6.36
C GLY A 36 -7.20 -7.14 -5.87
N ARG A 37 -8.21 -7.61 -5.12
CA ARG A 37 -8.40 -9.06 -5.00
C ARG A 37 -8.60 -9.64 -6.41
N THR A 38 -7.61 -10.38 -6.87
CA THR A 38 -7.83 -11.33 -7.96
C THR A 38 -8.79 -12.37 -7.39
N GLY A 39 -10.04 -12.37 -7.88
CA GLY A 39 -11.02 -13.33 -7.42
C GLY A 39 -10.42 -14.73 -7.47
N THR A 40 -10.44 -15.47 -6.37
CA THR A 40 -10.13 -16.90 -6.40
C THR A 40 -11.01 -17.50 -7.50
N PRO A 41 -10.47 -18.26 -8.46
CA PRO A 41 -11.28 -18.97 -9.43
C PRO A 41 -12.03 -20.08 -8.68
N GLY A 42 -13.13 -19.71 -8.03
CA GLY A 42 -14.11 -20.64 -7.50
C GLY A 42 -14.90 -21.22 -8.66
N ALA A 43 -15.09 -22.54 -8.65
CA ALA A 43 -15.87 -23.23 -9.66
C ALA A 43 -17.33 -22.75 -9.65
N GLY A 44 -17.66 -21.78 -10.51
CA GLY A 44 -19.03 -21.30 -10.72
C GLY A 44 -19.03 -19.99 -11.50
N PHE A 45 -19.52 -20.04 -12.75
CA PHE A 45 -19.96 -18.98 -13.69
C PHE A 45 -19.71 -17.47 -13.39
N GLN A 46 -18.59 -17.11 -12.78
CA GLN A 46 -18.14 -15.74 -12.67
C GLN A 46 -17.16 -15.49 -13.80
N GLY A 47 -17.68 -14.97 -14.91
CA GLY A 47 -16.91 -14.33 -15.97
C GLY A 47 -16.27 -13.01 -15.51
N GLY A 48 -15.64 -13.01 -14.33
CA GLY A 48 -14.75 -11.96 -13.90
C GLY A 48 -13.38 -12.31 -14.45
N THR A 49 -12.92 -11.56 -15.44
CA THR A 49 -11.55 -11.61 -15.95
C THR A 49 -10.60 -11.84 -14.78
N ALA A 50 -9.77 -12.88 -14.87
CA ALA A 50 -8.58 -12.99 -14.03
C ALA A 50 -7.76 -11.74 -14.31
N SER A 51 -8.04 -10.64 -13.60
CA SER A 51 -7.25 -9.43 -13.63
C SER A 51 -5.84 -9.91 -13.38
N ARG A 52 -4.97 -9.76 -14.38
CA ARG A 52 -3.67 -10.40 -14.32
C ARG A 52 -2.97 -9.89 -13.06
N ALA A 53 -2.15 -10.72 -12.45
CA ALA A 53 -1.36 -10.29 -11.31
C ALA A 53 -0.58 -8.99 -11.62
N GLU A 54 -0.25 -8.74 -12.89
CA GLU A 54 0.30 -7.48 -13.38
C GLU A 54 -0.67 -6.28 -13.28
N ASP A 55 -1.94 -6.44 -13.68
CA ASP A 55 -2.95 -5.38 -13.54
C ASP A 55 -3.18 -5.06 -12.06
N TYR A 56 -3.23 -6.10 -11.21
CA TYR A 56 -3.33 -5.91 -9.77
C TYR A 56 -2.14 -5.13 -9.18
N ALA A 57 -0.92 -5.51 -9.56
CA ALA A 57 0.28 -4.82 -9.11
C ALA A 57 0.25 -3.35 -9.54
N LYS A 58 -0.22 -3.06 -10.75
CA LYS A 58 -0.38 -1.70 -11.26
C LYS A 58 -1.40 -0.89 -10.46
N ASP A 59 -2.57 -1.47 -10.17
CA ASP A 59 -3.62 -0.83 -9.38
C ASP A 59 -3.13 -0.49 -7.96
N LEU A 60 -2.38 -1.40 -7.33
CA LEU A 60 -1.77 -1.16 -6.03
C LEU A 60 -0.74 0.00 -6.06
N ILE A 61 0.08 0.05 -7.09
CA ILE A 61 1.08 1.13 -7.26
C ILE A 61 0.39 2.48 -7.44
N GLU A 62 -0.71 2.52 -8.21
CA GLU A 62 -1.50 3.74 -8.40
C GLU A 62 -2.16 4.20 -7.09
N LEU A 63 -2.77 3.26 -6.35
CA LEU A 63 -3.37 3.54 -5.05
C LEU A 63 -2.34 4.09 -4.05
N TYR A 64 -1.13 3.54 -4.03
CA TYR A 64 -0.05 4.08 -3.20
C TYR A 64 0.26 5.54 -3.55
N GLY A 65 0.36 5.87 -4.83
CA GLY A 65 0.59 7.25 -5.29
C GLY A 65 -0.49 8.21 -4.81
N GLN A 66 -1.76 7.81 -4.89
CA GLN A 66 -2.89 8.58 -4.36
C GLN A 66 -2.81 8.76 -2.84
N CYS A 67 -2.44 7.70 -2.11
CA CYS A 67 -2.27 7.77 -0.66
C CYS A 67 -1.15 8.71 -0.27
N LEU A 68 -0.03 8.67 -0.99
CA LEU A 68 1.13 9.52 -0.75
C LEU A 68 0.80 10.99 -1.02
N ASP A 69 0.11 11.29 -2.11
CA ASP A 69 -0.33 12.65 -2.44
C ASP A 69 -1.28 13.20 -1.37
N ALA A 70 -2.25 12.40 -0.93
CA ALA A 70 -3.20 12.78 0.12
C ALA A 70 -2.52 13.08 1.48
N VAL A 71 -1.43 12.38 1.80
CA VAL A 71 -0.66 12.61 3.03
C VAL A 71 0.23 13.85 2.89
N LYS A 72 0.89 14.03 1.75
CA LYS A 72 1.81 15.16 1.50
C LYS A 72 1.07 16.49 1.31
N ASN A 73 -0.15 16.48 0.76
CA ASN A 73 -1.02 17.65 0.65
C ASN A 73 -1.71 18.02 1.97
N LYS A 74 -1.42 17.32 3.07
CA LYS A 74 -1.99 17.57 4.40
C LYS A 74 -1.17 18.57 5.24
N GLY A 75 -0.45 19.48 4.58
CA GLY A 75 0.43 20.50 5.17
C GLY A 75 0.14 21.89 4.63
#